data_AF-A0A3G6TJX9-F1
#
_entry.id   AF-A0A3G6TJX9-F1
#
_cell.length_a   1.000
_cell.length_b   1.000
_cell.length_c   1.000
_cell.angle_alpha   90.00
_cell.angle_beta   90.00
_cell.angle_gamma   90.00
#
_symmetry.space_group_name_H-M   'P 1'
#
loop_
_entity.id
_entity.type
_entity.pdbx_description
1 polymer ?
#
loop_
_entity_poly.entity_id
_entity_poly.type
_entity_poly.pdbx_seq_one_letter_code
_entity_poly.pdbx_strand_id
1 'polypeptide(L)'
;MTKKVGILFGMEDTFPWAFIDKVNELGGGDIVAEPVTIDKLEQGADYGYAVIIDRISQDVPFYRAYLKNAALNGTYVINNPFWWSADEKFFNNALMSKLGIPLPKTVLLPSHERPDNTSETSFRNLKFPHDWEYIFNYVGFPAYMKPHDGGGWKNVYRVENPDDLWNKLGETEQLVMMVQEEIIFDDYYRVYCLGRKYVHIMPYEPRNPHHLRYATTHQTQGEELEKLLKTIHDYTIKMNEALGYDFNTVEFAVRDGIPYAIDFCNPAPDADRNSVGEENFAWIIEHAAKLAIEKAKEYVSGKPNITWGTFVKDSIK
;
A
#
# COMPACT_ATOMS: atom_id res chain seq x y z
N MET A 1 -19.01 -26.62 10.21
CA MET A 1 -18.23 -25.87 11.22
C MET A 1 -18.24 -24.42 10.81
N THR A 2 -18.59 -23.52 11.73
CA THR A 2 -18.55 -22.08 11.52
C THR A 2 -17.12 -21.63 11.20
N LYS A 3 -16.93 -20.79 10.18
CA LYS A 3 -15.62 -20.27 9.79
C LYS A 3 -15.37 -18.92 10.47
N LYS A 4 -14.16 -18.73 11.00
CA LYS A 4 -13.76 -17.50 11.69
C LYS A 4 -13.00 -16.54 10.78
N VAL A 5 -13.40 -15.28 10.79
CA VAL A 5 -12.70 -14.14 10.21
C VAL A 5 -12.11 -13.31 11.34
N GLY A 6 -10.80 -13.21 11.42
CA GLY A 6 -10.11 -12.33 12.35
C GLY A 6 -9.88 -10.95 11.74
N ILE A 7 -9.87 -9.91 12.56
CA ILE A 7 -9.21 -8.64 12.22
C ILE A 7 -8.18 -8.29 13.29
N LEU A 8 -6.96 -8.01 12.86
CA LEU A 8 -5.82 -7.65 13.72
C LEU A 8 -5.50 -6.18 13.50
N PHE A 9 -5.71 -5.35 14.51
CA PHE A 9 -5.62 -3.90 14.43
C PHE A 9 -5.02 -3.28 15.71
N GLY A 10 -4.55 -2.04 15.59
CA GLY A 10 -3.93 -1.28 16.67
C GLY A 10 -4.76 -0.05 17.04
N MET A 11 -4.27 1.14 16.66
CA MET A 11 -4.90 2.43 16.99
C MET A 11 -6.14 2.76 16.16
N GLU A 12 -6.36 2.04 15.05
CA GLU A 12 -7.55 2.21 14.21
C GLU A 12 -8.80 1.74 14.97
N ASP A 13 -9.83 2.58 15.05
CA ASP A 13 -11.00 2.30 15.90
C ASP A 13 -12.30 2.13 15.12
N THR A 14 -12.71 3.07 14.26
CA THR A 14 -14.05 2.99 13.67
C THR A 14 -14.22 1.83 12.68
N PHE A 15 -13.21 1.56 11.85
CA PHE A 15 -13.30 0.57 10.78
C PHE A 15 -13.35 -0.88 11.30
N PRO A 16 -12.47 -1.33 12.21
CA PRO A 16 -12.45 -2.75 12.62
C PRO A 16 -13.77 -3.22 13.22
N TRP A 17 -14.40 -2.42 14.07
CA TRP A 17 -15.68 -2.76 14.69
C TRP A 17 -16.81 -2.81 13.67
N ALA A 18 -16.91 -1.80 12.79
CA ALA A 18 -17.94 -1.78 11.76
C ALA A 18 -17.76 -2.91 10.72
N PHE A 19 -16.52 -3.29 10.42
CA PHE A 19 -16.20 -4.46 9.61
C PHE A 19 -16.68 -5.76 10.27
N ILE A 20 -16.41 -5.96 11.57
CA ILE A 20 -16.87 -7.13 12.34
C ILE A 20 -18.40 -7.24 12.27
N ASP A 21 -19.10 -6.14 12.57
CA ASP A 21 -20.57 -6.11 12.55
C ASP A 21 -21.10 -6.47 11.16
N LYS A 22 -20.53 -5.90 10.10
CA LYS A 22 -20.94 -6.18 8.72
C LYS A 22 -20.68 -7.63 8.31
N VAL A 23 -19.54 -8.22 8.69
CA VAL A 23 -19.28 -9.65 8.41
C VAL A 23 -20.25 -10.54 9.16
N ASN A 24 -20.56 -10.24 10.42
CA ASN A 24 -21.51 -11.02 11.22
C ASN A 24 -22.95 -10.93 10.67
N GLU A 25 -23.36 -9.74 10.22
CA GLU A 25 -24.65 -9.53 9.53
C GLU A 25 -24.74 -10.39 8.25
N LEU A 26 -23.74 -10.30 7.37
CA LEU A 26 -23.74 -10.99 6.08
C LEU A 26 -23.41 -12.49 6.18
N GLY A 27 -22.72 -12.90 7.24
CA GLY A 27 -22.25 -14.26 7.47
C GLY A 27 -23.32 -15.21 8.01
N GLY A 28 -24.40 -14.68 8.60
CA GLY A 28 -25.57 -15.46 9.02
C GLY A 28 -25.28 -16.59 10.03
N GLY A 29 -24.16 -16.51 10.76
CA GLY A 29 -23.71 -17.53 11.72
C GLY A 29 -22.85 -18.65 11.13
N ASP A 30 -22.83 -18.83 9.81
CA ASP A 30 -21.92 -19.76 9.13
C ASP A 30 -20.49 -19.20 9.06
N ILE A 31 -20.38 -17.87 8.98
CA ILE A 31 -19.14 -17.11 9.07
C ILE A 31 -19.32 -16.07 10.17
N VAL A 32 -18.34 -16.00 11.07
CA VAL A 32 -18.32 -15.04 12.17
C VAL A 32 -17.01 -14.27 12.18
N ALA A 33 -17.08 -12.98 12.51
CA ALA A 33 -15.93 -12.12 12.67
C ALA A 33 -15.71 -11.73 14.15
N GLU A 34 -14.44 -11.63 14.52
CA GLU A 34 -14.01 -11.19 15.86
C GLU A 34 -12.62 -10.51 15.78
N PRO A 35 -12.26 -9.68 16.77
CA PRO A 35 -10.88 -9.24 16.93
C PRO A 35 -9.96 -10.45 17.14
N VAL A 36 -8.80 -10.45 16.49
CA VAL A 36 -7.77 -11.45 16.75
C VAL A 36 -7.21 -11.23 18.15
N THR A 37 -7.30 -12.25 19.00
CA THR A 37 -6.71 -12.25 20.34
C THR A 37 -5.54 -13.23 20.39
N ILE A 38 -4.36 -12.75 20.80
CA ILE A 38 -3.13 -13.54 20.83
C ILE A 38 -2.66 -13.63 22.29
N ASP A 39 -2.83 -14.79 22.92
CA ASP A 39 -2.33 -15.07 24.28
C ASP A 39 -0.95 -15.75 24.26
N LYS A 40 -0.62 -16.43 23.17
CA LYS A 40 0.66 -17.11 22.92
C LYS A 40 0.89 -17.31 21.42
N LEU A 41 2.14 -17.57 21.05
CA LEU A 41 2.54 -17.97 19.71
C LEU A 41 3.48 -19.18 19.78
N GLU A 42 2.96 -20.35 19.40
CA GLU A 42 3.71 -21.60 19.28
C GLU A 42 4.02 -21.85 17.81
N GLN A 43 5.25 -22.32 17.53
CA GLN A 43 5.69 -22.58 16.17
C GLN A 43 4.79 -23.60 15.47
N GLY A 44 4.26 -23.24 14.31
CA GLY A 44 3.42 -24.10 13.50
C GLY A 44 2.03 -24.38 14.06
N ALA A 45 1.64 -23.80 15.20
CA ALA A 45 0.30 -24.03 15.76
C ALA A 45 -0.80 -23.34 14.93
N ASP A 46 -1.94 -24.01 14.73
CA ASP A 46 -3.14 -23.43 14.12
C ASP A 46 -4.02 -22.77 15.20
N TYR A 47 -4.41 -21.52 14.95
CA TYR A 47 -5.26 -20.71 15.83
C TYR A 47 -6.73 -20.63 15.35
N GLY A 48 -7.08 -21.34 14.27
CA GLY A 48 -8.46 -21.62 13.89
C GLY A 48 -9.14 -20.54 13.04
N TYR A 49 -8.40 -19.59 12.48
CA TYR A 49 -8.93 -18.57 11.58
C TYR A 49 -8.90 -19.05 10.12
N ALA A 50 -10.03 -18.90 9.42
CA ALA A 50 -10.09 -19.11 7.97
C ALA A 50 -9.49 -17.92 7.23
N VAL A 51 -9.76 -16.70 7.72
CA VAL A 51 -9.27 -15.44 7.15
C VAL A 51 -8.81 -14.53 8.29
N ILE A 52 -7.74 -13.75 8.07
CA ILE A 52 -7.38 -12.63 8.96
C ILE A 52 -7.14 -11.38 8.11
N ILE A 53 -7.75 -10.25 8.47
CA ILE A 53 -7.37 -8.93 7.96
C ILE A 53 -6.29 -8.34 8.87
N ASP A 54 -5.15 -8.01 8.29
CA ASP A 54 -4.01 -7.35 8.91
C ASP A 54 -4.09 -5.84 8.70
N ARG A 55 -4.14 -5.10 9.80
CA ARG A 55 -4.19 -3.63 9.82
C ARG A 55 -3.03 -3.00 10.59
N ILE A 56 -2.07 -3.79 11.09
CA ILE A 56 -1.05 -3.28 12.04
C ILE A 56 0.32 -3.99 11.99
N SER A 57 0.44 -5.13 11.31
CA SER A 57 1.70 -5.90 11.37
C SER A 57 2.89 -5.20 10.72
N GLN A 58 2.67 -4.14 9.93
CA GLN A 58 3.72 -3.27 9.40
C GLN A 58 4.53 -2.58 10.51
N ASP A 59 3.91 -2.27 11.66
CA ASP A 59 4.54 -1.57 12.77
C ASP A 59 4.94 -2.51 13.92
N VAL A 60 4.33 -3.71 14.00
CA VAL A 60 4.56 -4.65 15.11
C VAL A 60 5.10 -5.98 14.59
N PRO A 61 6.44 -6.20 14.65
CA PRO A 61 7.06 -7.44 14.14
C PRO A 61 6.51 -8.73 14.74
N PHE A 62 6.10 -8.72 16.01
CA PHE A 62 5.46 -9.87 16.66
C PHE A 62 4.16 -10.29 15.97
N TYR A 63 3.30 -9.32 15.65
CA TYR A 63 2.06 -9.56 14.90
C TYR A 63 2.36 -10.09 13.50
N ARG A 64 3.40 -9.60 12.84
CA ARG A 64 3.80 -10.12 11.52
C ARG A 64 4.25 -11.58 11.61
N ALA A 65 4.96 -11.96 12.67
CA ALA A 65 5.36 -13.34 12.91
C ALA A 65 4.14 -14.26 13.14
N TYR A 66 3.17 -13.81 13.94
CA TYR A 66 1.90 -14.50 14.14
C TYR A 66 1.16 -14.73 12.83
N LEU A 67 1.02 -13.69 11.98
CA LEU A 67 0.32 -13.79 10.70
C LEU A 67 1.01 -14.74 9.73
N LYS A 68 2.36 -14.75 9.69
CA LYS A 68 3.11 -15.74 8.89
C LYS A 68 2.86 -17.17 9.38
N ASN A 69 2.77 -17.38 10.70
CA ASN A 69 2.43 -18.67 11.28
C ASN A 69 0.97 -19.10 10.95
N ALA A 70 0.02 -18.17 10.99
CA ALA A 70 -1.35 -18.43 10.58
C ALA A 70 -1.43 -18.79 9.08
N ALA A 71 -0.75 -18.02 8.23
CA ALA A 71 -0.68 -18.28 6.80
C ALA A 71 -0.02 -19.64 6.47
N LEU A 72 1.01 -20.04 7.21
CA LEU A 72 1.64 -21.36 7.11
C LEU A 72 0.63 -22.49 7.36
N ASN A 73 -0.31 -22.29 8.28
CA ASN A 73 -1.38 -23.25 8.59
C ASN A 73 -2.60 -23.16 7.66
N GLY A 74 -2.55 -22.31 6.64
CA GLY A 74 -3.59 -22.18 5.63
C GLY A 74 -4.59 -21.07 5.86
N THR A 75 -4.45 -20.24 6.90
CA THR A 75 -5.27 -19.01 7.03
C THR A 75 -5.00 -18.08 5.85
N TYR A 76 -6.06 -17.57 5.21
CA TYR A 76 -5.91 -16.53 4.20
C TYR A 76 -5.69 -15.18 4.90
N VAL A 77 -4.52 -14.57 4.74
CA VAL A 77 -4.22 -13.28 5.39
C VAL A 77 -4.27 -12.15 4.38
N ILE A 78 -5.07 -11.12 4.66
CA ILE A 78 -5.27 -9.91 3.84
C ILE A 78 -4.57 -8.75 4.57
N ASN A 79 -3.44 -8.21 4.13
CA ASN A 79 -2.62 -8.62 2.99
C ASN A 79 -1.64 -9.74 3.34
N ASN A 80 -1.06 -10.35 2.31
CA ASN A 80 -0.02 -11.36 2.44
C ASN A 80 1.14 -10.87 3.36
N PRO A 81 1.36 -11.49 4.54
CA PRO A 81 2.30 -10.99 5.55
C PRO A 81 3.77 -11.21 5.16
N PHE A 82 4.01 -12.05 4.15
CA PHE A 82 5.34 -12.22 3.57
C PHE A 82 5.68 -11.07 2.63
N TRP A 83 4.70 -10.59 1.85
CA TRP A 83 4.89 -9.43 0.99
C TRP A 83 5.22 -8.19 1.80
N TRP A 84 4.54 -7.97 2.93
CA TRP A 84 4.88 -6.91 3.91
C TRP A 84 6.35 -6.85 4.35
N SER A 85 7.11 -7.93 4.21
CA SER A 85 8.53 -7.97 4.57
C SER A 85 9.47 -7.66 3.41
N ALA A 86 8.99 -7.72 2.17
CA ALA A 86 9.77 -7.57 0.95
C ALA A 86 9.37 -6.33 0.13
N ASP A 87 8.21 -5.76 0.43
CA ASP A 87 7.58 -4.68 -0.32
C ASP A 87 8.25 -3.33 -0.11
N GLU A 88 8.57 -2.64 -1.20
CA GLU A 88 9.24 -1.35 -1.19
C GLU A 88 8.89 -0.51 -2.43
N LYS A 89 8.79 0.82 -2.26
CA LYS A 89 8.25 1.74 -3.27
C LYS A 89 9.12 1.81 -4.52
N PHE A 90 10.43 1.67 -4.41
CA PHE A 90 11.31 1.82 -5.56
C PHE A 90 11.19 0.62 -6.50
N PHE A 91 11.21 -0.61 -5.97
CA PHE A 91 10.89 -1.80 -6.75
C PHE A 91 9.50 -1.70 -7.40
N ASN A 92 8.50 -1.28 -6.62
CA ASN A 92 7.13 -1.11 -7.11
C ASN A 92 7.06 -0.16 -8.31
N ASN A 93 7.74 0.99 -8.25
CA ASN A 93 7.90 1.91 -9.37
C ASN A 93 8.59 1.26 -10.58
N ALA A 94 9.70 0.56 -10.35
CA ALA A 94 10.43 -0.10 -11.43
C ALA A 94 9.56 -1.14 -12.16
N LEU A 95 8.77 -1.93 -11.42
CA LEU A 95 7.84 -2.91 -11.99
C LEU A 95 6.74 -2.21 -12.80
N MET A 96 6.12 -1.16 -12.26
CA MET A 96 5.05 -0.43 -12.95
C MET A 96 5.53 0.27 -14.23
N SER A 97 6.77 0.75 -14.26
CA SER A 97 7.42 1.26 -15.47
C SER A 97 7.50 0.18 -16.56
N LYS A 98 7.89 -1.06 -16.20
CA LYS A 98 7.92 -2.19 -17.15
C LYS A 98 6.53 -2.60 -17.65
N LEU A 99 5.50 -2.33 -16.87
CA LEU A 99 4.11 -2.57 -17.24
C LEU A 99 3.47 -1.40 -18.01
N GLY A 100 4.23 -0.34 -18.31
CA GLY A 100 3.77 0.80 -19.09
C GLY A 100 2.80 1.71 -18.34
N ILE A 101 2.83 1.72 -17.01
CA ILE A 101 2.05 2.66 -16.19
C ILE A 101 2.84 3.97 -16.07
N PRO A 102 2.23 5.13 -16.34
CA PRO A 102 2.88 6.43 -16.16
C PRO A 102 3.26 6.66 -14.70
N LEU A 103 4.51 7.08 -14.49
CA LEU A 103 5.11 7.36 -13.18
C LEU A 103 5.94 8.64 -13.27
N PRO A 104 6.08 9.41 -12.18
CA PRO A 104 7.04 10.49 -12.14
C PRO A 104 8.47 9.94 -12.23
N LYS A 105 9.38 10.67 -12.88
CA LYS A 105 10.78 10.26 -12.96
C LYS A 105 11.37 10.12 -11.56
N THR A 106 12.04 9.02 -11.29
CA THR A 106 12.43 8.62 -9.95
C THR A 106 13.85 8.06 -9.95
N VAL A 107 14.66 8.43 -8.95
CA VAL A 107 16.00 7.88 -8.71
C VAL A 107 16.14 7.47 -7.24
N LEU A 108 16.75 6.31 -7.00
CA LEU A 108 17.12 5.85 -5.65
C LEU A 108 18.43 6.53 -5.21
N LEU A 109 18.46 7.00 -3.97
CA LEU A 109 19.62 7.65 -3.35
C LEU A 109 20.17 6.74 -2.24
N PRO A 110 21.50 6.58 -2.14
CA PRO A 110 22.10 5.88 -1.00
C PRO A 110 21.80 6.64 0.30
N SER A 111 21.87 5.94 1.43
CA SER A 111 21.75 6.56 2.75
C SER A 111 22.88 7.56 3.01
N HIS A 112 22.61 8.56 3.85
CA HIS A 112 23.61 9.54 4.26
C HIS A 112 24.67 8.90 5.15
N GLU A 113 24.24 8.14 6.15
CA GLU A 113 25.08 7.33 7.02
C GLU A 113 25.12 5.87 6.57
N ARG A 114 26.24 5.19 6.81
CA ARG A 114 26.38 3.76 6.52
C ARG A 114 25.64 2.94 7.58
N PRO A 115 24.98 1.82 7.23
CA PRO A 115 24.36 0.94 8.21
C PRO A 115 25.38 0.38 9.23
N ASP A 116 24.96 0.20 10.48
CA ASP A 116 25.83 -0.13 11.62
C ASP A 116 26.77 -1.34 11.39
N ASN A 117 26.28 -2.36 10.67
CA ASN A 117 27.02 -3.61 10.42
C ASN A 117 27.78 -3.60 9.08
N THR A 118 28.20 -2.43 8.61
CA THR A 118 28.94 -2.26 7.35
C THR A 118 30.27 -1.54 7.55
N SER A 119 31.14 -1.62 6.55
CA SER A 119 32.40 -0.88 6.50
C SER A 119 32.52 -0.17 5.16
N GLU A 120 33.53 0.69 4.98
CA GLU A 120 33.84 1.29 3.67
C GLU A 120 33.93 0.24 2.55
N THR A 121 34.51 -0.91 2.87
CA THR A 121 34.70 -2.03 1.95
C THR A 121 33.38 -2.68 1.49
N SER A 122 32.29 -2.51 2.26
CA SER A 122 30.94 -2.92 1.86
C SER A 122 30.39 -2.08 0.70
N PHE A 123 30.89 -0.85 0.51
CA PHE A 123 30.42 0.11 -0.50
C PHE A 123 31.28 0.16 -1.76
N ARG A 124 32.21 -0.79 -1.96
CA ARG A 124 33.14 -0.80 -3.11
C ARG A 124 32.46 -0.84 -4.49
N ASN A 125 31.19 -1.21 -4.56
CA ASN A 125 30.38 -1.23 -5.78
C ASN A 125 29.65 0.10 -6.04
N LEU A 126 29.58 1.01 -5.05
CA LEU A 126 29.07 2.36 -5.26
C LEU A 126 30.18 3.23 -5.81
N LYS A 127 29.95 3.82 -6.98
CA LYS A 127 30.84 4.82 -7.55
C LYS A 127 30.70 6.12 -6.77
N PHE A 128 31.82 6.68 -6.32
CA PHE A 128 31.87 7.98 -5.65
C PHE A 128 32.75 8.98 -6.41
N PRO A 129 32.29 10.23 -6.64
CA PRO A 129 30.92 10.68 -6.41
C PRO A 129 29.92 10.00 -7.37
N HIS A 130 28.65 9.99 -6.98
CA HIS A 130 27.56 9.64 -7.90
C HIS A 130 27.45 10.71 -9.00
N ASP A 131 26.80 10.35 -10.12
CA ASP A 131 26.52 11.29 -11.21
C ASP A 131 25.36 12.23 -10.85
N TRP A 132 25.62 13.13 -9.90
CA TRP A 132 24.60 14.04 -9.35
C TRP A 132 24.04 14.99 -10.40
N GLU A 133 24.87 15.45 -11.33
CA GLU A 133 24.43 16.29 -12.45
C GLU A 133 23.38 15.57 -13.29
N TYR A 134 23.60 14.30 -13.64
CA TYR A 134 22.58 13.50 -14.31
C TYR A 134 21.31 13.35 -13.47
N ILE A 135 21.43 13.01 -12.19
CA ILE A 135 20.27 12.78 -11.30
C ILE A 135 19.38 14.03 -11.24
N PHE A 136 19.97 15.20 -11.01
CA PHE A 136 19.25 16.46 -10.93
C PHE A 136 18.60 16.87 -12.26
N ASN A 137 19.31 16.69 -13.38
CA ASN A 137 18.76 16.99 -14.71
C ASN A 137 17.66 16.01 -15.11
N TYR A 138 17.77 14.74 -14.72
CA TYR A 138 16.79 13.71 -15.04
C TYR A 138 15.47 13.94 -14.29
N VAL A 139 15.54 14.12 -12.97
CA VAL A 139 14.36 14.28 -12.11
C VAL A 139 13.75 15.67 -12.23
N GLY A 140 14.59 16.70 -12.32
CA GLY A 140 14.17 18.10 -12.27
C GLY A 140 13.81 18.56 -10.86
N PHE A 141 13.59 19.86 -10.71
CA PHE A 141 13.11 20.49 -9.49
C PHE A 141 11.93 21.43 -9.79
N PRO A 142 11.01 21.63 -8.85
CA PRO A 142 10.90 20.99 -7.52
C PRO A 142 10.67 19.47 -7.60
N ALA A 143 11.06 18.75 -6.55
CA ALA A 143 10.92 17.30 -6.47
C ALA A 143 10.49 16.86 -5.05
N TYR A 144 10.06 15.62 -4.89
CA TYR A 144 9.81 15.00 -3.60
C TYR A 144 10.89 13.98 -3.27
N MET A 145 11.50 14.11 -2.09
CA MET A 145 12.38 13.11 -1.50
C MET A 145 11.63 12.36 -0.39
N LYS A 146 11.57 11.03 -0.48
CA LYS A 146 10.87 10.17 0.49
C LYS A 146 11.62 8.87 0.72
N PRO A 147 11.42 8.15 1.84
CA PRO A 147 12.05 6.85 2.04
C PRO A 147 11.53 5.83 1.01
N HIS A 148 12.44 4.98 0.52
CA HIS A 148 12.09 3.93 -0.45
C HIS A 148 11.13 2.89 0.15
N ASP A 149 11.17 2.66 1.46
CA ASP A 149 10.31 1.75 2.20
C ASP A 149 9.53 2.50 3.32
N GLY A 150 8.69 1.78 4.07
CA GLY A 150 7.88 2.36 5.15
C GLY A 150 6.70 3.22 4.68
N GLY A 151 6.02 3.88 5.61
CA GLY A 151 4.78 4.63 5.35
C GLY A 151 4.50 5.73 6.36
N GLY A 152 3.29 6.29 6.32
CA GLY A 152 2.82 7.28 7.30
C GLY A 152 3.41 8.68 7.15
N TRP A 153 3.83 9.08 5.94
CA TRP A 153 4.33 10.43 5.63
C TRP A 153 5.58 10.87 6.41
N LYS A 154 6.31 9.93 7.04
CA LYS A 154 7.55 10.21 7.76
C LYS A 154 8.68 10.49 6.78
N ASN A 155 9.47 11.54 7.04
CA ASN A 155 10.64 11.92 6.24
C ASN A 155 10.33 12.19 4.76
N VAL A 156 9.14 12.72 4.47
CA VAL A 156 8.76 13.16 3.12
C VAL A 156 9.03 14.65 3.00
N TYR A 157 9.86 15.03 2.03
CA TYR A 157 10.28 16.41 1.81
C TYR A 157 9.98 16.83 0.39
N ARG A 158 9.42 18.04 0.20
CA ARG A 158 9.53 18.75 -1.08
C ARG A 158 10.88 19.47 -1.11
N VAL A 159 11.66 19.29 -2.17
CA VAL A 159 13.00 19.87 -2.35
C VAL A 159 12.99 20.83 -3.55
N GLU A 160 13.54 22.02 -3.36
CA GLU A 160 13.48 23.09 -4.37
C GLU A 160 14.68 23.12 -5.33
N ASN A 161 15.83 22.59 -4.89
CA ASN A 161 17.10 22.64 -5.63
C ASN A 161 18.12 21.65 -5.00
N PRO A 162 19.32 21.48 -5.60
CA PRO A 162 20.35 20.58 -5.08
C PRO A 162 20.76 20.84 -3.62
N ASP A 163 20.97 22.10 -3.22
CA ASP A 163 21.41 22.45 -1.87
C ASP A 163 20.36 22.07 -0.82
N ASP A 164 19.09 22.34 -1.10
CA ASP A 164 17.96 21.94 -0.26
C ASP A 164 17.85 20.40 -0.15
N LEU A 165 18.04 19.68 -1.26
CA LEU A 165 18.07 18.22 -1.26
C LEU A 165 19.18 17.66 -0.39
N TRP A 166 20.42 18.16 -0.51
CA TRP A 166 21.54 17.68 0.31
C TRP A 166 21.35 17.96 1.79
N ASN A 167 20.83 19.14 2.15
CA ASN A 167 20.54 19.48 3.55
C ASN A 167 19.55 18.48 4.16
N LYS A 168 18.42 18.25 3.48
CA LYS A 168 17.41 17.28 3.94
C LYS A 168 17.91 15.84 3.93
N LEU A 169 18.74 15.45 2.95
CA LEU A 169 19.34 14.11 2.91
C LEU A 169 20.29 13.90 4.11
N GLY A 170 20.97 14.96 4.55
CA GLY A 170 21.80 14.92 5.77
C GLY A 170 21.01 14.59 7.04
N GLU A 171 19.70 14.86 7.06
CA GLU A 171 18.82 14.62 8.21
C GLU A 171 18.25 13.20 8.24
N THR A 172 18.47 12.38 7.19
CA THR A 172 17.82 11.07 7.05
C THR A 172 18.64 9.89 7.60
N GLU A 173 19.81 10.15 8.18
CA GLU A 173 20.68 9.13 8.79
C GLU A 173 20.91 7.93 7.84
N GLN A 174 20.52 6.72 8.26
CA GLN A 174 20.68 5.47 7.51
C GLN A 174 19.54 5.18 6.53
N LEU A 175 18.54 6.04 6.39
CA LEU A 175 17.42 5.80 5.48
C LEU A 175 17.89 5.87 4.02
N VAL A 176 17.50 4.86 3.24
CA VAL A 176 17.62 4.88 1.79
C VAL A 176 16.42 5.66 1.24
N MET A 177 16.73 6.73 0.50
CA MET A 177 15.75 7.68 0.01
C MET A 177 15.53 7.49 -1.49
N MET A 178 14.42 7.99 -2.01
CA MET A 178 14.16 8.14 -3.44
C MET A 178 13.81 9.61 -3.69
N VAL A 179 14.33 10.19 -4.78
CA VAL A 179 13.96 11.52 -5.26
C VAL A 179 13.11 11.37 -6.52
N GLN A 180 11.98 12.07 -6.54
CA GLN A 180 10.90 11.86 -7.50
C GLN A 180 10.38 13.21 -8.03
N GLU A 181 10.16 13.30 -9.35
CA GLU A 181 9.62 14.48 -10.04
C GLU A 181 8.31 14.95 -9.39
N GLU A 182 8.16 16.26 -9.17
CA GLU A 182 6.87 16.83 -8.81
C GLU A 182 5.94 16.84 -10.03
N ILE A 183 4.78 16.21 -9.89
CA ILE A 183 3.70 16.32 -10.87
C ILE A 183 2.79 17.47 -10.43
N ILE A 184 2.77 18.55 -11.23
CA ILE A 184 1.73 19.58 -11.13
C ILE A 184 0.48 19.01 -11.78
N PHE A 185 -0.64 19.01 -11.05
CA PHE A 185 -1.86 18.32 -11.45
C PHE A 185 -3.11 19.20 -11.33
N ASP A 186 -4.09 18.87 -12.17
CA ASP A 186 -5.43 19.48 -12.15
C ASP A 186 -6.41 18.61 -11.35
N ASP A 187 -6.36 17.29 -11.55
CA ASP A 187 -7.11 16.30 -10.79
C ASP A 187 -6.17 15.40 -9.98
N TYR A 188 -6.63 14.97 -8.82
CA TYR A 188 -5.93 13.97 -8.02
C TYR A 188 -6.94 12.99 -7.42
N TYR A 189 -6.57 11.72 -7.41
CA TYR A 189 -7.44 10.63 -7.02
C TYR A 189 -6.77 9.73 -6.01
N ARG A 190 -7.54 9.26 -5.04
CA ARG A 190 -7.20 8.12 -4.20
C ARG A 190 -8.20 7.01 -4.49
N VAL A 191 -7.71 5.80 -4.65
CA VAL A 191 -8.50 4.67 -5.18
C VAL A 191 -8.37 3.48 -4.26
N TYR A 192 -9.45 3.04 -3.62
CA TYR A 192 -9.43 1.75 -2.95
C TYR A 192 -9.45 0.62 -3.97
N CYS A 193 -8.67 -0.42 -3.72
CA CYS A 193 -8.73 -1.68 -4.45
C CYS A 193 -8.79 -2.86 -3.47
N LEU A 194 -9.91 -3.57 -3.44
CA LEU A 194 -10.12 -4.76 -2.61
C LEU A 194 -10.24 -6.01 -3.48
N GLY A 195 -9.49 -7.05 -3.11
CA GLY A 195 -9.46 -8.35 -3.77
C GLY A 195 -9.04 -8.30 -5.24
N ARG A 196 -8.34 -7.23 -5.67
CA ARG A 196 -7.99 -6.97 -7.08
C ARG A 196 -9.23 -6.96 -7.99
N LYS A 197 -10.35 -6.46 -7.46
CA LYS A 197 -11.67 -6.56 -8.10
C LYS A 197 -12.57 -5.37 -7.80
N TYR A 198 -12.73 -5.03 -6.52
CA TYR A 198 -13.57 -3.91 -6.10
C TYR A 198 -12.76 -2.63 -6.11
N VAL A 199 -13.17 -1.67 -6.94
CA VAL A 199 -12.45 -0.41 -7.12
C VAL A 199 -13.37 0.76 -6.75
N HIS A 200 -12.88 1.65 -5.90
CA HIS A 200 -13.57 2.89 -5.52
C HIS A 200 -12.69 4.09 -5.79
N ILE A 201 -13.01 4.86 -6.81
CA ILE A 201 -12.23 6.04 -7.21
C ILE A 201 -12.80 7.26 -6.51
N MET A 202 -11.99 7.92 -5.69
CA MET A 202 -12.39 9.10 -4.91
C MET A 202 -11.58 10.31 -5.39
N PRO A 203 -12.21 11.44 -5.73
CA PRO A 203 -11.53 12.73 -5.78
C PRO A 203 -10.79 12.96 -4.46
N TYR A 204 -9.53 13.39 -4.55
CA TYR A 204 -8.67 13.57 -3.38
C TYR A 204 -7.77 14.79 -3.57
N GLU A 205 -7.67 15.66 -2.57
CA GLU A 205 -6.80 16.83 -2.61
C GLU A 205 -5.74 16.74 -1.50
N PRO A 206 -4.53 16.20 -1.79
CA PRO A 206 -3.52 15.94 -0.78
C PRO A 206 -2.99 17.22 -0.11
N ARG A 207 -3.14 18.39 -0.76
CA ARG A 207 -2.70 19.69 -0.24
C ARG A 207 -3.64 20.25 0.84
N ASN A 208 -4.86 19.73 0.93
CA ASN A 208 -5.81 20.16 1.96
C ASN A 208 -5.46 19.59 3.34
N PRO A 209 -5.95 20.24 4.42
CA PRO A 209 -5.97 19.64 5.75
C PRO A 209 -6.61 18.24 5.72
N HIS A 210 -6.11 17.32 6.54
CA HIS A 210 -6.44 15.89 6.46
C HIS A 210 -7.95 15.58 6.32
N HIS A 211 -8.79 16.20 7.15
CA HIS A 211 -10.24 16.02 7.17
C HIS A 211 -10.99 16.64 5.98
N LEU A 212 -10.32 17.42 5.12
CA LEU A 212 -10.88 18.05 3.91
C LEU A 212 -10.35 17.45 2.62
N ARG A 213 -9.48 16.43 2.69
CA ARG A 213 -8.85 15.87 1.47
C ARG A 213 -9.85 15.16 0.57
N TYR A 214 -10.94 14.62 1.11
CA TYR A 214 -12.03 14.02 0.33
C TYR A 214 -13.16 15.01 -0.01
N ALA A 215 -13.12 16.22 0.54
CA ALA A 215 -14.10 17.28 0.25
C ALA A 215 -13.71 18.03 -1.03
N THR A 216 -13.61 17.30 -2.14
CA THR A 216 -13.25 17.82 -3.46
C THR A 216 -14.03 17.11 -4.56
N THR A 217 -13.99 17.65 -5.78
CA THR A 217 -14.71 17.13 -6.94
C THR A 217 -13.78 17.01 -8.15
N HIS A 218 -14.23 16.28 -9.16
CA HIS A 218 -13.55 16.23 -10.45
C HIS A 218 -13.45 17.61 -11.08
N GLN A 219 -12.27 17.96 -11.58
CA GLN A 219 -12.02 19.13 -12.42
C GLN A 219 -12.22 18.79 -13.90
N THR A 220 -11.78 17.60 -14.33
CA THR A 220 -12.09 17.02 -15.64
C THR A 220 -13.58 16.67 -15.74
N GLN A 221 -14.21 16.91 -16.90
CA GLN A 221 -15.65 16.73 -17.12
C GLN A 221 -15.96 15.99 -18.43
N GLY A 222 -17.20 15.52 -18.56
CA GLY A 222 -17.73 14.92 -19.79
C GLY A 222 -17.04 13.61 -20.19
N GLU A 223 -16.93 13.34 -21.49
CA GLU A 223 -16.33 12.11 -22.02
C GLU A 223 -14.86 11.91 -21.59
N GLU A 224 -14.12 13.00 -21.37
CA GLU A 224 -12.73 12.92 -20.92
C GLU A 224 -12.63 12.41 -19.48
N LEU A 225 -13.58 12.77 -18.61
CA LEU A 225 -13.66 12.22 -17.26
C LEU A 225 -13.93 10.71 -17.31
N GLU A 226 -14.85 10.26 -18.15
CA GLU A 226 -15.17 8.82 -18.29
C GLU A 226 -13.95 8.02 -18.75
N LYS A 227 -13.20 8.52 -19.74
CA LYS A 227 -11.95 7.89 -20.21
C LYS A 227 -10.87 7.87 -19.13
N LEU A 228 -10.71 8.97 -18.40
CA LEU A 228 -9.77 9.10 -17.29
C LEU A 228 -10.07 8.09 -16.18
N LEU A 229 -11.31 8.04 -15.70
CA LEU A 229 -11.74 7.13 -14.63
C LEU A 229 -11.59 5.66 -15.05
N LYS A 230 -11.89 5.33 -16.32
CA LYS A 230 -11.64 3.99 -16.86
C LYS A 230 -10.15 3.64 -16.84
N THR A 231 -9.29 4.57 -17.23
CA THR A 231 -7.83 4.37 -17.23
C THR A 231 -7.29 4.18 -15.81
N ILE A 232 -7.74 5.00 -14.86
CA ILE A 232 -7.41 4.89 -13.43
C ILE A 232 -7.84 3.52 -12.89
N HIS A 233 -9.06 3.07 -13.21
CA HIS A 233 -9.56 1.75 -12.82
C HIS A 233 -8.65 0.63 -13.34
N ASP A 234 -8.37 0.62 -14.65
CA ASP A 234 -7.60 -0.44 -15.30
C ASP A 234 -6.14 -0.48 -14.77
N TYR A 235 -5.53 0.68 -14.57
CA TYR A 235 -4.21 0.77 -13.94
C TYR A 235 -4.25 0.27 -12.49
N THR A 236 -5.25 0.65 -11.71
CA THR A 236 -5.40 0.19 -10.31
C THR A 236 -5.46 -1.33 -10.24
N ILE A 237 -6.29 -1.98 -11.06
CA ILE A 237 -6.37 -3.45 -11.09
C ILE A 237 -5.01 -4.04 -11.48
N LYS A 238 -4.41 -3.55 -12.58
CA LYS A 238 -3.14 -4.06 -13.09
C LYS A 238 -2.01 -3.99 -12.06
N MET A 239 -1.91 -2.89 -11.31
CA MET A 239 -0.90 -2.73 -10.25
C MET A 239 -1.11 -3.73 -9.12
N ASN A 240 -2.35 -3.84 -8.62
CA ASN A 240 -2.65 -4.72 -7.49
C ASN A 240 -2.55 -6.20 -7.88
N GLU A 241 -2.85 -6.57 -9.13
CA GLU A 241 -2.60 -7.92 -9.65
C GLU A 241 -1.09 -8.24 -9.76
N ALA A 242 -0.30 -7.29 -10.26
CA ALA A 242 1.14 -7.46 -10.41
C ALA A 242 1.87 -7.61 -9.08
N LEU A 243 1.50 -6.78 -8.09
CA LEU A 243 2.11 -6.76 -6.75
C LEU A 243 1.47 -7.77 -5.79
N GLY A 244 0.20 -8.12 -6.02
CA GLY A 244 -0.53 -9.11 -5.22
C GLY A 244 -1.24 -8.53 -3.99
N TYR A 245 -1.55 -7.23 -3.96
CA TYR A 245 -2.33 -6.66 -2.86
C TYR A 245 -3.81 -7.02 -2.96
N ASP A 246 -4.37 -7.52 -1.87
CA ASP A 246 -5.80 -7.75 -1.69
C ASP A 246 -6.52 -6.58 -1.04
N PHE A 247 -5.81 -5.66 -0.40
CA PHE A 247 -6.38 -4.44 0.17
C PHE A 247 -5.36 -3.32 0.02
N ASN A 248 -5.60 -2.36 -0.86
CA ASN A 248 -4.66 -1.26 -1.10
C ASN A 248 -5.39 0.05 -1.40
N THR A 249 -4.68 1.17 -1.25
CA THR A 249 -5.01 2.38 -1.99
C THR A 249 -3.94 2.74 -3.02
N VAL A 250 -4.40 3.22 -4.16
CA VAL A 250 -3.58 3.77 -5.23
C VAL A 250 -3.91 5.25 -5.39
N GLU A 251 -2.91 6.10 -5.57
CA GLU A 251 -3.03 7.52 -5.79
C GLU A 251 -2.55 7.92 -7.19
N PHE A 252 -3.31 8.78 -7.85
CA PHE A 252 -2.98 9.31 -9.17
C PHE A 252 -3.04 10.83 -9.19
N ALA A 253 -2.01 11.45 -9.74
CA ALA A 253 -2.01 12.86 -10.12
C ALA A 253 -2.20 12.96 -11.63
N VAL A 254 -3.13 13.82 -12.08
CA VAL A 254 -3.46 13.96 -13.50
C VAL A 254 -2.82 15.22 -14.06
N ARG A 255 -1.93 15.03 -15.04
CA ARG A 255 -1.28 16.12 -15.79
C ARG A 255 -1.52 15.89 -17.28
N ASP A 256 -2.09 16.90 -17.96
CA ASP A 256 -2.43 16.85 -19.38
C ASP A 256 -3.29 15.62 -19.76
N GLY A 257 -4.26 15.27 -18.90
CA GLY A 257 -5.15 14.12 -19.07
C GLY A 257 -4.52 12.75 -18.80
N ILE A 258 -3.25 12.70 -18.38
CA ILE A 258 -2.53 11.45 -18.09
C ILE A 258 -2.52 11.21 -16.57
N PRO A 259 -3.04 10.07 -16.07
CA PRO A 259 -2.97 9.72 -14.65
C PRO A 259 -1.62 9.09 -14.32
N TYR A 260 -0.74 9.86 -13.66
CA TYR A 260 0.53 9.38 -13.13
C TYR A 260 0.31 8.71 -11.78
N ALA A 261 0.74 7.46 -11.60
CA ALA A 261 0.67 6.80 -10.31
C ALA A 261 1.73 7.38 -9.35
N ILE A 262 1.28 7.88 -8.20
CA ILE A 262 2.12 8.63 -7.23
C ILE A 262 2.47 7.80 -6.00
N ASP A 263 1.47 7.09 -5.47
CA ASP A 263 1.61 6.19 -4.34
C ASP A 263 0.67 5.00 -4.51
N PHE A 264 1.19 3.80 -4.37
CA PHE A 264 0.42 2.55 -4.53
C PHE A 264 0.99 1.43 -3.65
N CYS A 265 1.81 1.82 -2.67
CA CYS A 265 2.41 0.94 -1.67
C CYS A 265 1.74 1.21 -0.32
N ASN A 266 0.41 1.08 -0.26
CA ASN A 266 -0.38 1.33 0.95
C ASN A 266 -1.31 0.15 1.31
N PRO A 267 -0.75 -1.00 1.74
CA PRO A 267 -1.53 -2.22 1.99
C PRO A 267 -2.34 -2.21 3.31
N ALA A 268 -2.30 -1.13 4.08
CA ALA A 268 -3.19 -0.91 5.22
C ALA A 268 -3.71 0.54 5.17
N PRO A 269 -4.51 0.88 4.15
CA PRO A 269 -4.87 2.27 3.91
C PRO A 269 -5.80 2.78 5.00
N ASP A 270 -5.73 4.08 5.30
CA ASP A 270 -6.65 4.76 6.21
C ASP A 270 -8.11 4.48 5.81
N ALA A 271 -8.91 4.05 6.77
CA ALA A 271 -10.34 3.78 6.63
C ALA A 271 -11.13 4.38 7.81
N ASP A 272 -10.54 5.32 8.56
CA ASP A 272 -11.23 5.95 9.68
C ASP A 272 -12.39 6.81 9.19
N ARG A 273 -13.57 6.66 9.82
CA ARG A 273 -14.81 7.34 9.45
C ARG A 273 -14.64 8.86 9.42
N ASN A 274 -13.88 9.41 10.37
CA ASN A 274 -13.67 10.86 10.50
C ASN A 274 -12.64 11.39 9.50
N SER A 275 -11.86 10.50 8.89
CA SER A 275 -10.93 10.83 7.82
C SER A 275 -11.59 10.75 6.46
N VAL A 276 -12.19 9.60 6.15
CA VAL A 276 -12.62 9.27 4.78
C VAL A 276 -14.03 9.76 4.46
N GLY A 277 -14.83 10.10 5.48
CA GLY A 277 -16.22 10.50 5.35
C GLY A 277 -17.19 9.34 5.16
N GLU A 278 -18.47 9.60 5.36
CA GLU A 278 -19.53 8.57 5.45
C GLU A 278 -19.64 7.67 4.21
N GLU A 279 -19.63 8.26 3.00
CA GLU A 279 -19.83 7.50 1.77
C GLU A 279 -18.69 6.52 1.50
N ASN A 280 -17.45 6.98 1.67
CA ASN A 280 -16.26 6.16 1.50
C ASN A 280 -16.15 5.11 2.61
N PHE A 281 -16.54 5.47 3.84
CA PHE A 281 -16.57 4.56 4.99
C PHE A 281 -17.59 3.43 4.79
N ALA A 282 -18.80 3.76 4.34
CA ALA A 282 -19.82 2.77 4.01
C ALA A 282 -19.35 1.83 2.89
N TRP A 283 -18.69 2.38 1.86
CA TRP A 283 -18.16 1.59 0.75
C TRP A 283 -17.09 0.60 1.23
N ILE A 284 -16.11 1.06 2.03
CA ILE A 284 -14.99 0.22 2.45
C ILE A 284 -15.43 -0.92 3.37
N ILE A 285 -16.37 -0.68 4.29
CA ILE A 285 -16.92 -1.72 5.18
C ILE A 285 -17.60 -2.82 4.36
N GLU A 286 -18.50 -2.43 3.46
CA GLU A 286 -19.28 -3.35 2.64
C GLU A 286 -18.38 -4.27 1.81
N HIS A 287 -17.38 -3.69 1.13
CA HIS A 287 -16.53 -4.44 0.20
C HIS A 287 -15.43 -5.23 0.92
N ALA A 288 -14.92 -4.74 2.06
CA ALA A 288 -14.00 -5.52 2.90
C ALA A 288 -14.72 -6.74 3.49
N ALA A 289 -15.95 -6.59 3.97
CA ALA A 289 -16.76 -7.69 4.49
C ALA A 289 -17.06 -8.73 3.39
N LYS A 290 -17.46 -8.30 2.19
CA LYS A 290 -17.65 -9.18 1.03
C LYS A 290 -16.39 -9.97 0.71
N LEU A 291 -15.24 -9.30 0.60
CA LEU A 291 -13.97 -9.95 0.33
C LEU A 291 -13.63 -11.00 1.39
N ALA A 292 -13.74 -10.65 2.68
CA ALA A 292 -13.45 -11.59 3.77
C ALA A 292 -14.37 -12.81 3.74
N ILE A 293 -15.67 -12.63 3.45
CA ILE A 293 -16.63 -13.72 3.30
C ILE A 293 -16.32 -14.59 2.07
N GLU A 294 -15.98 -14.00 0.94
CA GLU A 294 -15.53 -14.73 -0.27
C GLU A 294 -14.32 -15.63 0.07
N LYS A 295 -13.30 -15.07 0.73
CA LYS A 295 -12.11 -15.83 1.15
C LYS A 295 -12.41 -16.88 2.21
N ALA A 296 -13.31 -16.60 3.15
CA ALA A 296 -13.75 -17.59 4.11
C ALA A 296 -14.48 -18.75 3.41
N LYS A 297 -15.29 -18.49 2.38
CA LYS A 297 -15.96 -19.55 1.61
C LYS A 297 -14.96 -20.42 0.85
N GLU A 298 -13.92 -19.81 0.26
CA GLU A 298 -12.82 -20.49 -0.43
C GLU A 298 -11.91 -21.32 0.50
N TYR A 299 -11.85 -20.97 1.80
CA TYR A 299 -10.97 -21.63 2.77
C TYR A 299 -11.22 -23.14 2.87
N VAL A 300 -10.12 -23.89 2.77
CA VAL A 300 -10.02 -25.33 3.00
C VAL A 300 -8.90 -25.57 4.01
N SER A 301 -9.22 -26.27 5.10
CA SER A 301 -8.27 -26.59 6.18
C SER A 301 -7.05 -27.34 5.67
N GLY A 302 -5.87 -26.95 6.15
CA GLY A 302 -4.58 -27.58 5.82
C GLY A 302 -4.04 -27.29 4.42
N LYS A 303 -4.75 -26.51 3.59
CA LYS A 303 -4.24 -26.06 2.30
C LYS A 303 -3.58 -24.68 2.44
N PRO A 304 -2.35 -24.48 1.92
CA PRO A 304 -1.76 -23.14 1.86
C PRO A 304 -2.64 -22.20 1.04
N ASN A 305 -3.02 -21.06 1.62
CA ASN A 305 -3.88 -20.05 1.01
C ASN A 305 -3.15 -18.70 0.95
N ILE A 306 -2.02 -18.68 0.25
CA ILE A 306 -1.18 -17.48 0.09
C ILE A 306 -1.24 -17.03 -1.35
N THR A 307 -1.66 -15.77 -1.56
CA THR A 307 -1.63 -15.17 -2.88
C THR A 307 -0.39 -14.29 -3.06
N TRP A 308 0.36 -14.56 -4.11
CA TRP A 308 1.39 -13.66 -4.63
C TRP A 308 0.91 -12.94 -5.90
N GLY A 309 1.49 -11.78 -6.18
CA GLY A 309 1.27 -11.05 -7.42
C GLY A 309 1.77 -11.81 -8.65
N THR A 310 1.28 -11.43 -9.83
CA THR A 310 1.65 -12.08 -11.10
C THR A 310 3.15 -11.97 -11.38
N PHE A 311 3.81 -10.90 -10.92
CA PHE A 311 5.27 -10.78 -11.04
C PHE A 311 6.01 -11.99 -10.44
N VAL A 312 5.63 -12.41 -9.22
CA VAL A 312 6.25 -13.56 -8.56
C VAL A 312 5.76 -14.87 -9.17
N LYS A 313 4.45 -15.01 -9.41
CA LYS A 313 3.86 -16.26 -9.92
C LYS A 313 4.39 -16.63 -11.31
N ASP A 314 4.44 -15.66 -12.22
CA ASP A 314 4.86 -15.88 -13.60
C ASP A 314 6.38 -16.11 -13.71
N SER A 315 7.13 -15.81 -12.64
CA SER A 315 8.56 -16.08 -12.53
C SER A 315 8.90 -17.53 -12.18
N ILE A 316 7.92 -18.33 -11.76
CA ILE A 316 8.09 -19.75 -11.43
C ILE A 316 7.43 -20.55 -12.57
N LYS A 317 8.24 -21.00 -13.52
CA LYS A 317 7.84 -21.98 -14.55
C LYS A 317 8.23 -23.38 -14.15
#